data_AF-A0A5E4JR08-F1
#
_entry.id   AF-A0A5E4JR08-F1
#
_cell.length_a   1.000
_cell.length_b   1.000
_cell.length_c   1.000
_cell.angle_alpha   90.00
_cell.angle_beta   90.00
_cell.angle_gamma   90.00
#
_symmetry.space_group_name_H-M   'P 1'
#
loop_
_entity.id
_entity.type
_entity.pdbx_description
1 polymer ?
#
loop_
_entity_poly.entity_id
_entity_poly.type
_entity_poly.pdbx_seq_one_letter_code
_entity_poly.pdbx_strand_id
1 'polypeptide(L)'
;METKTEKITVTDNLAEMNSKYLKQVKKARFEIKNDRKNFWNKNSVNFRNNIKNLVSFFEFPKKWNVSIVASRFLLDKHTMPYDLDVWSFSDVVGATENQGFDIVLFFNKTDLEFLSAPALLPIVVHEVKHVFQAADNPVKYTKVAVDDALNIVYEKEADAEVRKYSDEFRKENVLEKVLYCYDEEGWKGAKKMVKYLHEEAEHAFGGGYDQMMTTEEYQLFLKAEEEKDIDLFIDYFVDSIKDSIKEEEKKE
;
A
#
# COMPACT_ATOMS: atom_id res chain seq x y z
N MET A 1 29.58 10.96 29.06
CA MET A 1 28.69 9.79 28.99
C MET A 1 28.56 9.43 27.53
N GLU A 2 29.12 8.30 27.10
CA GLU A 2 28.90 7.76 25.77
C GLU A 2 27.47 7.21 25.72
N THR A 3 26.58 7.91 25.00
CA THR A 3 25.28 7.36 24.64
C THR A 3 25.50 6.27 23.61
N LYS A 4 25.38 5.01 24.03
CA LYS A 4 25.18 3.89 23.10
C LYS A 4 23.88 4.14 22.35
N THR A 5 23.99 4.54 21.09
CA THR A 5 22.87 4.54 20.15
C THR A 5 22.60 3.08 19.79
N GLU A 6 21.66 2.45 20.49
CA GLU A 6 21.07 1.21 19.99
C GLU A 6 20.34 1.56 18.69
N LYS A 7 20.91 1.13 17.56
CA LYS A 7 20.19 1.07 16.29
C LYS A 7 19.10 0.01 16.47
N ILE A 8 17.90 0.43 16.84
CA ILE A 8 16.71 -0.40 16.72
C ILE A 8 16.46 -0.53 15.22
N THR A 9 16.84 -1.68 14.66
CA THR A 9 16.62 -2.01 13.26
C THR A 9 15.19 -2.52 13.08
N VAL A 10 14.54 -2.07 12.01
CA VAL A 10 13.21 -2.50 11.51
C VAL A 10 13.06 -4.03 11.39
N THR A 11 14.16 -4.78 11.49
CA THR A 11 14.27 -6.23 11.35
C THR A 11 13.47 -7.03 12.39
N ASP A 12 13.30 -6.54 13.62
CA ASP A 12 12.70 -7.36 14.69
C ASP A 12 11.17 -7.47 14.57
N ASN A 13 10.52 -6.51 13.89
CA ASN A 13 9.07 -6.52 13.66
C ASN A 13 8.68 -7.15 12.30
N LEU A 14 9.64 -7.34 11.39
CA LEU A 14 9.39 -7.83 10.03
C LEU A 14 8.78 -9.24 10.02
N ALA A 15 9.36 -10.18 10.79
CA ALA A 15 8.88 -11.56 10.85
C ALA A 15 7.49 -11.65 11.49
N GLU A 16 7.25 -10.89 12.55
CA GLU A 16 5.94 -10.82 13.22
C GLU A 16 4.87 -10.26 12.29
N MET A 17 5.16 -9.15 11.61
CA MET A 17 4.25 -8.55 10.63
C MET A 17 3.96 -9.51 9.47
N ASN A 18 4.98 -10.12 8.88
CA ASN A 18 4.82 -11.07 7.78
C ASN A 18 3.90 -12.23 8.19
N SER A 19 4.23 -12.95 9.26
CA SER A 19 3.45 -14.12 9.72
C SER A 19 2.01 -13.75 10.09
N LYS A 20 1.80 -12.61 10.76
CA LYS A 20 0.47 -12.13 11.17
C LYS A 20 -0.40 -11.75 9.99
N TYR A 21 0.14 -11.05 8.99
CA TYR A 21 -0.65 -10.54 7.87
C TYR A 21 -0.81 -11.56 6.74
N LEU A 22 0.13 -12.50 6.55
CA LEU A 22 -0.03 -13.58 5.56
C LEU A 22 -1.20 -14.51 5.87
N LYS A 23 -1.42 -14.83 7.14
CA LYS A 23 -2.62 -15.56 7.56
C LYS A 23 -3.91 -14.81 7.23
N GLN A 24 -3.87 -13.47 7.22
CA GLN A 24 -5.01 -12.63 6.87
C GLN A 24 -5.23 -12.58 5.36
N VAL A 25 -4.19 -12.66 4.52
CA VAL A 25 -4.33 -12.76 3.04
C VAL A 25 -5.21 -13.94 2.67
N LYS A 26 -4.93 -15.14 3.21
CA LYS A 26 -5.75 -16.33 2.95
C LYS A 26 -7.23 -16.13 3.31
N LYS A 27 -7.49 -15.45 4.43
CA LYS A 27 -8.85 -15.15 4.89
C LYS A 27 -9.52 -14.11 3.98
N ALA A 28 -8.80 -13.07 3.57
CA ALA A 28 -9.29 -12.03 2.67
C ALA A 28 -9.70 -12.63 1.32
N ARG A 29 -8.82 -13.40 0.67
CA ARG A 29 -9.12 -14.11 -0.59
C ARG A 29 -10.34 -15.04 -0.49
N PHE A 30 -10.50 -15.74 0.63
CA PHE A 30 -11.69 -16.55 0.88
C PHE A 30 -12.96 -15.68 1.03
N GLU A 31 -12.91 -14.59 1.79
CA GLU A 31 -14.05 -13.67 1.93
C GLU A 31 -14.43 -13.04 0.57
N ILE A 32 -13.43 -12.64 -0.24
CA ILE A 32 -13.64 -12.12 -1.60
C ILE A 32 -14.33 -13.15 -2.51
N LYS A 33 -13.93 -14.42 -2.45
CA LYS A 33 -14.57 -15.45 -3.29
C LYS A 33 -16.03 -15.72 -2.93
N ASN A 34 -16.43 -15.49 -1.67
CA ASN A 34 -17.74 -15.92 -1.16
C ASN A 34 -18.73 -14.77 -0.90
N ASP A 35 -18.26 -13.58 -0.48
CA ASP A 35 -19.11 -12.44 -0.10
C ASP A 35 -18.36 -11.10 -0.21
N ARG A 36 -18.10 -10.65 -1.45
CA ARG A 36 -17.40 -9.38 -1.72
C ARG A 36 -18.08 -8.16 -1.13
N LYS A 37 -19.42 -8.10 -1.17
CA LYS A 37 -20.17 -6.95 -0.65
C LYS A 37 -19.92 -6.75 0.85
N ASN A 38 -19.99 -7.82 1.64
CA ASN A 38 -19.71 -7.73 3.06
C ASN A 38 -18.22 -7.46 3.32
N PHE A 39 -17.32 -8.03 2.52
CA PHE A 39 -15.88 -7.76 2.58
C PHE A 39 -15.56 -6.27 2.43
N TRP A 40 -16.04 -5.62 1.37
CA TRP A 40 -15.84 -4.18 1.13
C TRP A 40 -16.39 -3.32 2.26
N ASN A 41 -17.62 -3.60 2.70
CA ASN A 41 -18.26 -2.84 3.78
C ASN A 41 -17.50 -2.97 5.10
N LYS A 42 -17.07 -4.20 5.45
CA LYS A 42 -16.28 -4.46 6.65
C LYS A 42 -14.94 -3.72 6.62
N ASN A 43 -14.26 -3.70 5.47
CA ASN A 43 -12.98 -2.99 5.33
C ASN A 43 -13.18 -1.47 5.45
N SER A 44 -14.18 -0.91 4.77
CA SER A 44 -14.49 0.53 4.83
C SER A 44 -14.78 1.01 6.26
N VAL A 45 -15.58 0.25 7.01
CA VAL A 45 -15.89 0.55 8.42
C VAL A 45 -14.63 0.47 9.30
N ASN A 46 -13.74 -0.50 9.05
CA ASN A 46 -12.55 -0.71 9.86
C ASN A 46 -11.31 0.07 9.40
N PHE A 47 -11.39 0.81 8.29
CA PHE A 47 -10.22 1.42 7.63
C PHE A 47 -9.32 2.20 8.60
N ARG A 48 -9.88 3.08 9.42
CA ARG A 48 -9.09 3.87 10.40
C ARG A 48 -8.39 2.99 11.44
N ASN A 49 -9.03 1.92 11.88
CA ASN A 49 -8.43 0.97 12.81
C ASN A 49 -7.34 0.13 12.12
N ASN A 50 -7.52 -0.24 10.85
CA ASN A 50 -6.50 -0.93 10.06
C ASN A 50 -5.25 -0.07 9.91
N ILE A 51 -5.40 1.20 9.50
CA ILE A 51 -4.28 2.15 9.42
C ILE A 51 -3.60 2.29 10.79
N LYS A 52 -4.35 2.56 11.86
CA LYS A 52 -3.81 2.68 13.23
C LYS A 52 -3.02 1.45 13.66
N ASN A 53 -3.54 0.25 13.38
CA ASN A 53 -2.87 -1.00 13.72
C ASN A 53 -1.58 -1.18 12.91
N LEU A 54 -1.59 -0.91 11.61
CA LEU A 54 -0.43 -1.03 10.74
C LEU A 54 0.68 -0.05 11.13
N VAL A 55 0.34 1.22 11.41
CA VAL A 55 1.36 2.21 11.83
C VAL A 55 1.95 1.91 13.21
N SER A 56 1.23 1.18 14.07
CA SER A 56 1.70 0.89 15.43
C SER A 56 2.91 -0.02 15.51
N PHE A 57 3.29 -0.67 14.40
CA PHE A 57 4.49 -1.48 14.30
C PHE A 57 5.77 -0.65 14.13
N PHE A 58 5.66 0.65 13.91
CA PHE A 58 6.80 1.53 13.65
C PHE A 58 7.05 2.47 14.83
N GLU A 59 8.29 2.49 15.33
CA GLU A 59 8.73 3.54 16.26
C GLU A 59 9.16 4.76 15.44
N PHE A 60 8.32 5.79 15.44
CA PHE A 60 8.62 7.02 14.71
C PHE A 60 9.83 7.77 15.31
N PRO A 61 10.55 8.58 14.50
CA PRO A 61 11.67 9.38 14.97
C PRO A 61 11.31 10.28 16.16
N LYS A 62 11.98 10.12 17.31
CA LYS A 62 11.61 10.72 18.62
C LYS A 62 11.38 12.24 18.65
N LYS A 63 11.94 12.99 17.71
CA LYS A 63 11.80 14.46 17.64
C LYS A 63 10.69 14.92 16.70
N TRP A 64 10.05 14.00 15.99
CA TRP A 64 9.05 14.28 14.98
C TRP A 64 7.65 13.97 15.50
N ASN A 65 6.73 14.90 15.32
CA ASN A 65 5.31 14.63 15.47
C ASN A 65 4.76 14.14 14.13
N VAL A 66 4.14 12.97 14.15
CA VAL A 66 3.56 12.35 12.95
C VAL A 66 2.04 12.43 13.05
N SER A 67 1.44 13.26 12.21
CA SER A 67 -0.02 13.42 12.13
C SER A 67 -0.58 12.50 11.06
N ILE A 68 -1.34 11.48 11.46
CA ILE A 68 -1.95 10.53 10.52
C ILE A 68 -3.38 10.96 10.21
N VAL A 69 -3.65 11.21 8.94
CA VAL A 69 -4.94 11.66 8.43
C VAL A 69 -5.48 10.62 7.46
N ALA A 70 -6.69 10.14 7.72
CA ALA A 70 -7.41 9.19 6.86
C ALA A 70 -8.74 9.81 6.41
N SER A 71 -8.72 10.44 5.25
CA SER A 71 -9.83 11.24 4.69
C SER A 71 -9.96 11.01 3.18
N ARG A 72 -11.05 11.47 2.58
CA ARG A 72 -11.13 11.69 1.13
C ARG A 72 -10.65 13.09 0.81
N PHE A 73 -10.10 13.29 -0.38
CA PHE A 73 -9.98 14.64 -0.93
C PHE A 73 -11.37 15.24 -1.17
N LEU A 74 -11.46 16.57 -1.07
CA LEU A 74 -12.65 17.31 -1.45
C LEU A 74 -12.60 17.49 -2.98
N LEU A 75 -13.13 16.50 -3.70
CA LEU A 75 -13.19 16.50 -5.17
C LEU A 75 -14.65 16.66 -5.60
N ASP A 76 -14.88 17.49 -6.61
CA ASP A 76 -16.22 17.79 -7.15
C ASP A 76 -16.68 16.77 -8.21
N LYS A 77 -16.12 15.55 -8.20
CA LYS A 77 -16.47 14.46 -9.12
C LYS A 77 -16.50 13.11 -8.41
N HIS A 78 -17.23 12.17 -9.02
CA HIS A 78 -17.04 10.77 -8.68
C HIS A 78 -15.63 10.35 -9.10
N THR A 79 -14.95 9.62 -8.21
CA THR A 79 -13.56 9.22 -8.39
C THR A 79 -13.38 7.76 -8.04
N MET A 80 -12.50 7.10 -8.78
CA MET A 80 -12.12 5.71 -8.61
C MET A 80 -10.63 5.56 -8.30
N PRO A 81 -10.18 4.41 -7.76
CA PRO A 81 -8.79 4.17 -7.38
C PRO A 81 -7.75 4.35 -8.50
N TYR A 82 -8.17 4.23 -9.77
CA TYR A 82 -7.31 4.42 -10.93
C TYR A 82 -7.19 5.90 -11.38
N ASP A 83 -7.91 6.83 -10.74
CA ASP A 83 -7.84 8.24 -11.11
C ASP A 83 -6.58 8.91 -10.53
N LEU A 84 -5.86 9.69 -11.33
CA LEU A 84 -4.58 10.31 -10.93
C LEU A 84 -4.70 11.36 -9.81
N ASP A 85 -5.90 11.81 -9.46
CA ASP A 85 -6.15 12.69 -8.32
C ASP A 85 -6.49 11.92 -7.04
N VAL A 86 -6.34 10.59 -7.05
CA VAL A 86 -6.61 9.70 -5.93
C VAL A 86 -5.30 9.02 -5.49
N TRP A 87 -4.59 9.66 -4.56
CA TRP A 87 -3.29 9.20 -4.06
C TRP A 87 -3.10 9.51 -2.56
N SER A 88 -2.17 8.81 -1.93
CA SER A 88 -1.76 9.03 -0.54
C SER A 88 -0.41 9.75 -0.51
N PHE A 89 -0.05 10.41 0.59
CA PHE A 89 1.21 11.12 0.63
C PHE A 89 1.74 11.35 2.04
N SER A 90 3.03 11.67 2.08
CA SER A 90 3.75 12.12 3.26
C SER A 90 4.32 13.51 2.98
N ASP A 91 4.07 14.49 3.86
CA ASP A 91 4.60 15.85 3.64
C ASP A 91 5.00 16.56 4.93
N VAL A 92 6.10 17.31 4.87
CA VAL A 92 6.70 18.04 5.99
C VAL A 92 5.92 19.34 6.21
N VAL A 93 5.29 19.47 7.37
CA VAL A 93 4.60 20.68 7.80
C VAL A 93 5.57 21.67 8.45
N GLY A 94 6.53 21.16 9.22
CA GLY A 94 7.56 21.94 9.89
C GLY A 94 8.83 21.13 10.07
N ALA A 95 10.00 21.76 9.95
CA ALA A 95 11.30 21.13 10.20
C ALA A 95 12.33 22.14 10.75
N THR A 96 11.89 22.99 11.67
CA THR A 96 12.75 24.02 12.29
C THR A 96 12.56 24.04 13.80
N GLU A 97 13.56 24.54 14.55
CA GLU A 97 13.47 24.63 16.01
C GLU A 97 12.29 25.51 16.48
N ASN A 98 11.92 26.52 15.70
CA ASN A 98 10.85 27.47 16.04
C ASN A 98 9.45 26.97 15.67
N GLN A 99 9.33 26.16 14.61
CA GLN A 99 8.04 25.66 14.14
C GLN A 99 7.74 24.24 14.61
N GLY A 100 8.76 23.51 15.05
CA GLY A 100 8.66 22.07 15.31
C GLY A 100 9.12 21.22 14.13
N PHE A 101 9.15 19.91 14.37
CA PHE A 101 9.40 18.88 13.37
C PHE A 101 8.12 18.08 13.25
N ASP A 102 7.34 18.39 12.22
CA ASP A 102 5.98 17.90 12.04
C ASP A 102 5.83 17.39 10.61
N ILE A 103 5.28 16.19 10.47
CA ILE A 103 4.98 15.58 9.18
C ILE A 103 3.56 15.03 9.19
N VAL A 104 2.89 15.13 8.06
CA VAL A 104 1.56 14.54 7.85
C VAL A 104 1.71 13.28 7.00
N LEU A 105 1.05 12.20 7.44
CA LEU A 105 0.77 11.01 6.64
C LEU A 105 -0.70 11.03 6.23
N PHE A 106 -0.98 11.27 4.96
CA PHE A 106 -2.33 11.32 4.41
C PHE A 106 -2.65 10.03 3.65
N PHE A 107 -3.66 9.30 4.12
CA PHE A 107 -4.18 8.10 3.48
C PHE A 107 -5.54 8.40 2.83
N ASN A 108 -5.59 8.37 1.51
CA ASN A 108 -6.81 8.69 0.77
C ASN A 108 -7.82 7.55 0.80
N LYS A 109 -8.95 7.78 1.47
CA LYS A 109 -10.04 6.82 1.60
C LYS A 109 -10.59 6.33 0.26
N THR A 110 -10.61 7.16 -0.78
CA THR A 110 -11.12 6.76 -2.09
C THR A 110 -10.29 5.63 -2.71
N ASP A 111 -8.97 5.64 -2.49
CA ASP A 111 -8.07 4.58 -2.98
C ASP A 111 -8.02 3.37 -2.04
N LEU A 112 -8.22 3.60 -0.73
CA LEU A 112 -7.73 2.66 0.27
C LEU A 112 -8.78 2.01 1.16
N GLU A 113 -9.96 2.61 1.35
CA GLU A 113 -10.80 2.19 2.47
C GLU A 113 -11.47 0.83 2.27
N PHE A 114 -11.62 0.38 1.02
CA PHE A 114 -12.11 -0.95 0.70
C PHE A 114 -11.04 -2.04 0.88
N LEU A 115 -9.76 -1.65 0.99
CA LEU A 115 -8.66 -2.59 1.11
C LEU A 115 -8.62 -3.25 2.49
N SER A 116 -8.26 -4.53 2.51
CA SER A 116 -7.96 -5.27 3.71
C SER A 116 -6.64 -4.79 4.33
N ALA A 117 -6.44 -5.10 5.62
CA ALA A 117 -5.19 -4.76 6.30
C ALA A 117 -3.92 -5.29 5.59
N PRO A 118 -3.84 -6.55 5.09
CA PRO A 118 -2.67 -6.98 4.32
C PRO A 118 -2.48 -6.23 3.00
N ALA A 119 -3.56 -5.88 2.28
CA ALA A 119 -3.47 -5.08 1.05
C ALA A 119 -3.03 -3.62 1.32
N LEU A 120 -3.34 -3.08 2.50
CA LEU A 120 -2.90 -1.74 2.95
C LEU A 120 -1.43 -1.70 3.37
N LEU A 121 -0.88 -2.82 3.82
CA LEU A 121 0.47 -2.88 4.39
C LEU A 121 1.56 -2.28 3.49
N PRO A 122 1.69 -2.61 2.19
CA PRO A 122 2.73 -2.03 1.34
C PRO A 122 2.63 -0.50 1.28
N ILE A 123 1.42 0.03 1.25
CA ILE A 123 1.15 1.48 1.18
C ILE A 123 1.56 2.14 2.50
N VAL A 124 1.17 1.56 3.64
CA VAL A 124 1.56 2.10 4.95
C VAL A 124 3.07 2.06 5.14
N VAL A 125 3.74 0.96 4.77
CA VAL A 125 5.20 0.84 4.85
C VAL A 125 5.88 1.92 4.01
N HIS A 126 5.42 2.10 2.77
CA HIS A 126 5.94 3.10 1.84
C HIS A 126 5.85 4.51 2.43
N GLU A 127 4.66 4.93 2.87
CA GLU A 127 4.46 6.27 3.46
C GLU A 127 5.21 6.45 4.79
N VAL A 128 5.31 5.40 5.61
CA VAL A 128 6.10 5.47 6.84
C VAL A 128 7.59 5.63 6.53
N LYS A 129 8.10 5.02 5.46
CA LYS A 129 9.51 5.16 5.06
C LYS A 129 9.85 6.61 4.68
N HIS A 130 8.91 7.33 4.07
CA HIS A 130 9.01 8.76 3.81
C HIS A 130 9.18 9.60 5.09
N VAL A 131 8.55 9.22 6.21
CA VAL A 131 8.79 9.86 7.52
C VAL A 131 10.25 9.74 7.97
N PHE A 132 10.83 8.55 7.83
CA PHE A 132 12.22 8.32 8.21
C PHE A 132 13.19 9.08 7.30
N GLN A 133 12.89 9.14 6.01
CA GLN A 133 13.64 9.92 5.02
C GLN A 133 13.59 11.43 5.32
N ALA A 134 12.42 11.96 5.67
CA ALA A 134 12.25 13.34 6.12
C ALA A 134 13.03 13.63 7.41
N ALA A 135 13.03 12.68 8.36
CA ALA A 135 13.76 12.82 9.61
C ALA A 135 15.28 12.76 9.47
N ASP A 136 15.79 11.98 8.52
CA ASP A 136 17.22 11.88 8.24
C ASP A 136 17.78 13.16 7.59
N ASN A 137 17.07 13.71 6.60
CA ASN A 137 17.47 14.94 5.94
C ASN A 137 16.28 15.80 5.49
N PRO A 138 15.71 16.62 6.39
CA PRO A 138 14.50 17.38 6.08
C PRO A 138 14.69 18.38 4.94
N VAL A 139 15.84 19.05 4.87
CA VAL A 139 16.14 20.02 3.79
C VAL A 139 16.14 19.35 2.42
N LYS A 140 16.69 18.13 2.33
CA LYS A 140 16.71 17.37 1.08
C LYS A 140 15.33 16.78 0.77
N TYR A 141 14.63 16.27 1.78
CA TYR A 141 13.29 15.72 1.62
C TYR A 141 12.29 16.77 1.10
N THR A 142 12.27 17.98 1.66
CA THR A 142 11.36 19.04 1.17
C THR A 142 11.61 19.42 -0.29
N LYS A 143 12.83 19.22 -0.82
CA LYS A 143 13.13 19.48 -2.25
C LYS A 143 12.52 18.45 -3.19
N VAL A 144 12.18 17.26 -2.69
CA VAL A 144 11.54 16.19 -3.49
C VAL A 144 10.27 16.69 -4.17
N ALA A 145 9.51 17.57 -3.52
CA ALA A 145 8.28 18.14 -4.06
C ALA A 145 8.45 18.96 -5.36
N VAL A 146 9.67 19.36 -5.72
CA VAL A 146 9.97 20.19 -6.90
C VAL A 146 11.13 19.66 -7.75
N ASP A 147 11.67 18.50 -7.42
CA ASP A 147 12.80 17.88 -8.12
C ASP A 147 12.48 16.41 -8.41
N ASP A 148 11.98 16.15 -9.62
CA ASP A 148 11.55 14.81 -10.06
C ASP A 148 12.67 13.77 -9.99
N ALA A 149 13.91 14.16 -10.31
CA ALA A 149 15.03 13.24 -10.27
C ALA A 149 15.35 12.81 -8.84
N LEU A 150 15.24 13.75 -7.90
CA LEU A 150 15.35 13.46 -6.47
C LEU A 150 14.16 12.64 -5.96
N ASN A 151 12.94 12.96 -6.41
CA ASN A 151 11.73 12.23 -6.06
C ASN A 151 11.85 10.75 -6.40
N ILE A 152 12.23 10.42 -7.64
CA ILE A 152 12.43 9.05 -8.11
C ILE A 152 13.40 8.26 -7.20
N VAL A 153 14.42 8.91 -6.64
CA VAL A 153 15.37 8.24 -5.73
C VAL A 153 14.71 7.90 -4.40
N TYR A 154 13.92 8.82 -3.84
CA TYR A 154 13.24 8.61 -2.56
C TYR A 154 12.13 7.55 -2.69
N GLU A 155 11.35 7.61 -3.76
CA GLU A 155 10.32 6.61 -4.10
C GLU A 155 10.92 5.20 -4.24
N LYS A 156 12.06 5.06 -4.95
CA LYS A 156 12.75 3.77 -5.07
C LYS A 156 13.25 3.21 -3.74
N GLU A 157 13.69 4.08 -2.84
CA GLU A 157 14.11 3.65 -1.50
C GLU A 157 12.90 3.25 -0.64
N ALA A 158 11.76 3.94 -0.78
CA ALA A 158 10.51 3.57 -0.14
C ALA A 158 10.02 2.19 -0.63
N ASP A 159 10.01 1.96 -1.94
CA ASP A 159 9.65 0.67 -2.52
C ASP A 159 10.62 -0.46 -2.13
N ALA A 160 11.91 -0.16 -2.01
CA ALA A 160 12.89 -1.13 -1.52
C ALA A 160 12.61 -1.58 -0.07
N GLU A 161 11.99 -0.73 0.75
CA GLU A 161 11.53 -1.10 2.09
C GLU A 161 10.34 -2.06 2.03
N VAL A 162 9.37 -1.77 1.13
CA VAL A 162 8.19 -2.62 0.89
C VAL A 162 8.59 -4.02 0.44
N ARG A 163 9.58 -4.15 -0.44
CA ARG A 163 10.06 -5.45 -0.98
C ARG A 163 10.70 -6.39 0.05
N LYS A 164 10.96 -5.92 1.27
CA LYS A 164 11.42 -6.79 2.37
C LYS A 164 10.28 -7.67 2.92
N TYR A 165 9.04 -7.26 2.69
CA TYR A 165 7.84 -8.00 3.08
C TYR A 165 7.45 -8.99 1.97
N SER A 166 6.50 -9.87 2.27
CA SER A 166 6.05 -10.88 1.30
C SER A 166 5.33 -10.24 0.09
N ASP A 167 5.67 -10.70 -1.12
CA ASP A 167 5.01 -10.29 -2.38
C ASP A 167 3.49 -10.57 -2.37
N GLU A 168 3.03 -11.46 -1.50
CA GLU A 168 1.61 -11.74 -1.32
C GLU A 168 0.79 -10.52 -0.88
N PHE A 169 1.41 -9.53 -0.23
CA PHE A 169 0.73 -8.28 0.14
C PHE A 169 0.49 -7.37 -1.08
N ARG A 170 1.46 -7.32 -1.98
CA ARG A 170 1.28 -6.64 -3.27
C ARG A 170 0.23 -7.36 -4.11
N LYS A 171 0.30 -8.69 -4.22
CA LYS A 171 -0.71 -9.50 -4.89
C LYS A 171 -2.11 -9.22 -4.37
N GLU A 172 -2.27 -9.16 -3.05
CA GLU A 172 -3.55 -8.84 -2.43
C GLU A 172 -4.03 -7.42 -2.78
N ASN A 173 -3.13 -6.44 -2.79
CA ASN A 173 -3.44 -5.08 -3.22
C ASN A 173 -3.96 -5.04 -4.67
N VAL A 174 -3.27 -5.71 -5.59
CA VAL A 174 -3.68 -5.80 -7.00
C VAL A 174 -5.04 -6.48 -7.13
N LEU A 175 -5.23 -7.64 -6.49
CA LEU A 175 -6.50 -8.37 -6.49
C LEU A 175 -7.66 -7.48 -6.03
N GLU A 176 -7.51 -6.85 -4.87
CA GLU A 176 -8.58 -6.09 -4.25
C GLU A 176 -8.92 -4.82 -5.03
N LYS A 177 -7.93 -4.07 -5.54
CA LYS A 177 -8.18 -2.88 -6.38
C LYS A 177 -8.93 -3.24 -7.67
N VAL A 178 -8.51 -4.30 -8.35
CA VAL A 178 -9.15 -4.74 -9.60
C VAL A 178 -10.59 -5.19 -9.35
N LEU A 179 -10.82 -6.00 -8.31
CA LEU A 179 -12.15 -6.52 -8.00
C LEU A 179 -13.10 -5.44 -7.47
N TYR A 180 -12.60 -4.50 -6.68
CA TYR A 180 -13.41 -3.36 -6.25
C TYR A 180 -13.89 -2.55 -7.46
N CYS A 181 -13.00 -2.23 -8.41
CA CYS A 181 -13.38 -1.53 -9.63
C CYS A 181 -14.31 -2.37 -10.53
N TYR A 182 -14.16 -3.70 -10.51
CA TYR A 182 -15.09 -4.62 -11.18
C TYR A 182 -16.49 -4.58 -10.56
N ASP A 183 -16.61 -4.63 -9.23
CA ASP A 183 -17.90 -4.64 -8.56
C ASP A 183 -18.63 -3.29 -8.68
N GLU A 184 -17.90 -2.17 -8.70
CA GLU A 184 -18.48 -0.82 -8.82
C GLU A 184 -18.84 -0.43 -10.28
N GLU A 185 -18.00 -0.77 -11.26
CA GLU A 185 -18.15 -0.31 -12.65
C GLU A 185 -18.10 -1.44 -13.71
N GLY A 186 -18.14 -2.70 -13.29
CA GLY A 186 -18.04 -3.86 -14.17
C GLY A 186 -16.66 -4.00 -14.84
N TRP A 187 -16.63 -4.74 -15.96
CA TRP A 187 -15.41 -4.94 -16.75
C TRP A 187 -14.72 -3.64 -17.16
N LYS A 188 -15.47 -2.55 -17.36
CA LYS A 188 -14.93 -1.24 -17.72
C LYS A 188 -14.03 -0.68 -16.62
N GLY A 189 -14.47 -0.71 -15.36
CA GLY A 189 -13.68 -0.23 -14.24
C GLY A 189 -12.46 -1.12 -14.00
N ALA A 190 -12.68 -2.43 -14.00
CA ALA A 190 -11.60 -3.40 -13.84
C ALA A 190 -10.49 -3.22 -14.89
N LYS A 191 -10.86 -3.04 -16.17
CA LYS A 191 -9.91 -2.83 -17.27
C LYS A 191 -9.09 -1.55 -17.09
N LYS A 192 -9.71 -0.45 -16.63
CA LYS A 192 -8.98 0.78 -16.32
C LYS A 192 -8.01 0.57 -15.17
N MET A 193 -8.43 -0.10 -14.11
CA MET A 193 -7.58 -0.40 -12.96
C MET A 193 -6.38 -1.26 -13.34
N VAL A 194 -6.61 -2.31 -14.14
CA VAL A 194 -5.55 -3.20 -14.64
C VAL A 194 -4.58 -2.46 -15.55
N LYS A 195 -5.09 -1.61 -16.45
CA LYS A 195 -4.26 -0.74 -17.29
C LYS A 195 -3.41 0.21 -16.44
N TYR A 196 -4.00 0.84 -15.42
CA TYR A 196 -3.28 1.70 -14.50
C TYR A 196 -2.15 0.93 -13.79
N LEU A 197 -2.45 -0.22 -13.17
CA LEU A 197 -1.48 -1.01 -12.40
C LEU A 197 -0.37 -1.64 -13.27
N HIS A 198 -0.63 -1.89 -14.55
CA HIS A 198 0.34 -2.54 -15.44
C HIS A 198 1.16 -1.54 -16.25
N GLU A 199 0.58 -0.40 -16.67
CA GLU A 199 1.20 0.53 -17.63
C GLU A 199 1.47 1.92 -17.07
N GLU A 200 0.65 2.41 -16.12
CA GLU A 200 0.66 3.84 -15.75
C GLU A 200 1.26 4.10 -14.37
N ALA A 201 1.14 3.16 -13.44
CA ALA A 201 1.57 3.31 -12.04
C ALA A 201 3.07 3.60 -11.93
N GLU A 202 3.92 3.02 -12.78
CA GLU A 202 5.37 3.28 -12.79
C GLU A 202 5.76 4.70 -13.21
N HIS A 203 4.85 5.44 -13.83
CA HIS A 203 5.07 6.81 -14.27
C HIS A 203 4.27 7.82 -13.45
N ALA A 204 3.33 7.36 -12.62
CA ALA A 204 2.60 8.19 -11.69
C ALA A 204 3.49 8.52 -10.49
N PHE A 205 3.39 9.76 -9.99
CA PHE A 205 3.97 10.21 -8.71
C PHE A 205 5.49 9.97 -8.54
N GLY A 206 6.26 9.90 -9.63
CA GLY A 206 7.71 9.62 -9.56
C GLY A 206 8.08 8.13 -9.60
N GLY A 207 7.11 7.25 -9.84
CA GLY A 207 7.32 5.81 -10.04
C GLY A 207 7.43 5.01 -8.75
N GLY A 208 6.73 5.43 -7.70
CA GLY A 208 6.64 4.74 -6.42
C GLY A 208 5.28 4.09 -6.20
N TYR A 209 5.29 2.97 -5.45
CA TYR A 209 4.20 2.27 -4.76
C TYR A 209 4.41 0.75 -4.75
N ASP A 210 5.36 0.22 -5.55
CA ASP A 210 5.57 -1.21 -5.83
C ASP A 210 4.26 -2.01 -6.07
N GLN A 211 3.19 -1.33 -6.50
CA GLN A 211 1.85 -1.89 -6.72
C GLN A 211 1.71 -2.54 -8.09
N MET A 212 2.83 -2.75 -8.80
CA MET A 212 2.78 -3.14 -10.20
C MET A 212 2.15 -4.52 -10.38
N MET A 213 1.19 -4.56 -11.29
CA MET A 213 0.66 -5.81 -11.80
C MET A 213 1.69 -6.43 -12.73
N THR A 214 2.04 -7.68 -12.46
CA THR A 214 2.96 -8.44 -13.32
C THR A 214 2.29 -8.74 -14.67
N THR A 215 3.11 -8.99 -15.70
CA THR A 215 2.58 -9.41 -17.01
C THR A 215 1.74 -10.68 -16.91
N GLU A 216 2.09 -11.62 -16.04
CA GLU A 216 1.33 -12.85 -15.84
C GLU A 216 -0.07 -12.57 -15.27
N GLU A 217 -0.15 -11.75 -14.22
CA GLU A 217 -1.42 -11.29 -13.64
C GLU A 217 -2.28 -10.55 -14.68
N TYR A 218 -1.65 -9.70 -15.50
CA TYR A 218 -2.32 -8.96 -16.58
C TYR A 218 -2.89 -9.91 -17.64
N GLN A 219 -2.12 -10.89 -18.11
CA GLN A 219 -2.59 -11.87 -19.09
C GLN A 219 -3.74 -12.72 -18.54
N LEU A 220 -3.71 -13.05 -17.25
CA LEU A 220 -4.81 -13.74 -16.62
C LEU A 220 -6.08 -12.91 -16.55
N PHE A 221 -5.95 -11.60 -16.27
CA PHE A 221 -7.09 -10.70 -16.34
C PHE A 221 -7.69 -10.64 -17.76
N LEU A 222 -6.84 -10.57 -18.80
CA LEU A 222 -7.32 -10.58 -20.19
C LEU A 222 -8.08 -11.86 -20.52
N LYS A 223 -7.57 -13.01 -20.06
CA LYS A 223 -8.26 -14.30 -20.21
C LYS A 223 -9.62 -14.29 -19.49
N ALA A 224 -9.66 -13.82 -18.25
CA ALA A 224 -10.90 -13.68 -17.48
C ALA A 224 -11.93 -12.76 -18.18
N GLU A 225 -11.47 -11.64 -18.77
CA GLU A 225 -12.30 -10.71 -19.54
C GLU A 225 -12.85 -11.35 -20.82
N GLU A 226 -12.03 -12.12 -21.54
CA GLU A 226 -12.43 -12.85 -22.76
C GLU A 226 -13.49 -13.92 -22.45
N GLU A 227 -13.26 -14.72 -21.41
CA GLU A 227 -14.16 -15.79 -20.97
C GLU A 227 -15.38 -15.27 -20.19
N LYS A 228 -15.40 -13.98 -19.84
CA LYS A 228 -16.42 -13.33 -19.00
C LYS A 228 -16.57 -13.98 -17.63
N ASP A 229 -15.48 -14.49 -17.10
CA ASP A 229 -15.42 -15.17 -15.81
C ASP A 229 -14.34 -14.52 -14.92
N ILE A 230 -14.79 -13.66 -14.00
CA ILE A 230 -13.90 -12.99 -13.05
C ILE A 230 -13.29 -13.96 -12.04
N ASP A 231 -13.91 -15.12 -11.81
CA ASP A 231 -13.42 -16.10 -10.84
C ASP A 231 -12.09 -16.73 -11.30
N LEU A 232 -11.82 -16.76 -12.61
CA LEU A 232 -10.51 -17.14 -13.15
C LEU A 232 -9.38 -16.25 -12.62
N PHE A 233 -9.64 -14.95 -12.48
CA PHE A 233 -8.68 -14.02 -11.91
C PHE A 233 -8.54 -14.28 -10.41
N ILE A 234 -9.64 -14.44 -9.68
CA ILE A 234 -9.64 -14.69 -8.22
C ILE A 234 -8.88 -15.99 -7.89
N ASP A 235 -9.13 -17.06 -8.63
CA ASP A 235 -8.57 -18.39 -8.36
C ASP A 235 -7.05 -18.44 -8.49
N TYR A 236 -6.49 -17.69 -9.44
CA TYR A 236 -5.04 -17.53 -9.55
C TYR A 236 -4.40 -17.00 -8.27
N PHE A 237 -4.98 -15.94 -7.70
CA PHE A 237 -4.48 -15.40 -6.45
C PHE A 237 -4.71 -16.39 -5.31
N VAL A 238 -5.87 -17.04 -5.21
CA VAL A 238 -6.14 -18.04 -4.16
C VAL A 238 -5.13 -19.19 -4.16
N ASP A 239 -4.67 -19.62 -5.34
CA ASP A 239 -3.70 -20.70 -5.45
C ASP A 239 -2.28 -20.24 -5.09
N SER A 240 -1.90 -19.01 -5.44
CA SER A 240 -0.54 -18.48 -5.18
C SER A 240 -0.14 -18.46 -3.69
N ILE A 241 -1.05 -18.14 -2.76
CA ILE A 241 -0.73 -18.08 -1.31
C ILE A 241 -0.45 -19.46 -0.70
N LYS A 242 -0.95 -20.55 -1.30
CA LYS A 242 -0.73 -21.91 -0.78
C LYS A 242 0.74 -22.33 -0.87
N ASP A 243 1.47 -21.76 -1.82
CA ASP A 243 2.88 -22.06 -2.01
C ASP A 243 3.75 -21.16 -1.12
N SER A 244 3.39 -19.88 -0.99
CA SER A 244 4.08 -18.91 -0.12
C SER A 244 4.09 -19.31 1.36
N ILE A 245 2.97 -19.84 1.89
CA ILE A 245 2.90 -20.30 3.30
C ILE A 245 3.82 -21.52 3.55
N LYS A 246 3.89 -22.46 2.61
CA LYS A 246 4.76 -23.65 2.74
C LYS A 246 6.26 -23.29 2.70
N GLU A 247 6.62 -22.19 2.05
CA GLU A 247 8.01 -21.72 2.00
C GLU A 247 8.43 -21.02 3.29
N GLU A 248 7.54 -20.29 3.95
CA GLU A 248 7.81 -19.70 5.26
C GLU A 248 7.94 -20.76 6.35
N GLU A 249 7.06 -21.76 6.36
CA GLU A 249 7.11 -22.89 7.32
C GLU A 249 8.42 -23.71 7.23
N LYS A 250 9.19 -23.58 6.14
CA LYS A 250 10.51 -24.22 5.97
C LYS A 250 11.68 -23.35 6.43
N LYS A 251 11.46 -22.06 6.66
CA LYS A 251 12.48 -21.08 7.07
C LYS A 251 12.50 -20.83 8.58
N GLU A 252 11.43 -21.20 9.28
CA GLU A 252 11.35 -21.31 10.76
C GLU A 252 11.92 -22.64 11.26
#